data_AF-A0A661NUL6-F1
#
_entry.id   AF-A0A661NUL6-F1
#
_cell.length_a   1.000
_cell.length_b   1.000
_cell.length_c   1.000
_cell.angle_alpha   90.00
_cell.angle_beta   90.00
_cell.angle_gamma   90.00
#
_symmetry.space_group_name_H-M   'P 1'
#
loop_
_entity.id
_entity.type
_entity.pdbx_description
1 polymer ?
#
loop_
_entity_poly.entity_id
_entity_poly.type
_entity_poly.pdbx_seq_one_letter_code
_entity_poly.pdbx_strand_id
1 'polypeptide(L)'
;MTFADVEQAKAARHLIVSCEELVEEDEMRLEPGENQLPFFLVDAVVHQFYGAYPTACYGCYDYDPQFLKMYQRLAKDDALYASYLGEYVYGVDNHQQLCDLVGREQLQRIRAVNPQGYAAGLDRR
;
A
#
# COMPACT_ATOMS: atom_id res chain seq x y z
N MET A 1 7.52 -17.97 1.43
CA MET A 1 7.28 -17.91 -0.02
C MET A 1 7.24 -16.44 -0.36
N THR A 2 8.21 -15.93 -1.11
CA THR A 2 8.18 -14.55 -1.60
C THR A 2 7.05 -14.47 -2.63
N PHE A 3 6.35 -13.33 -2.69
CA PHE A 3 5.47 -13.02 -3.80
C PHE A 3 6.32 -12.80 -5.07
N ALA A 4 5.68 -12.54 -6.21
CA ALA A 4 6.36 -12.46 -7.50
C ALA A 4 7.09 -11.12 -7.75
N ASP A 5 7.13 -10.22 -6.78
CA ASP A 5 7.64 -8.85 -6.92
C ASP A 5 9.08 -8.80 -7.44
N VAL A 6 9.96 -9.65 -6.93
CA VAL A 6 11.38 -9.68 -7.32
C VAL A 6 11.54 -10.19 -8.75
N GLU A 7 10.80 -11.23 -9.12
CA GLU A 7 10.79 -11.80 -10.46
C GLU A 7 10.19 -10.82 -11.47
N GLN A 8 9.09 -10.16 -11.12
CA GLN A 8 8.44 -9.13 -11.94
C GLN A 8 9.36 -7.92 -12.14
N ALA A 9 10.02 -7.45 -11.08
CA ALA A 9 10.96 -6.34 -11.14
C ALA A 9 12.13 -6.63 -12.09
N LYS A 10 12.71 -7.84 -12.00
CA LYS A 10 13.83 -8.27 -12.87
C LYS A 10 13.42 -8.50 -14.33
N ALA A 11 12.14 -8.79 -14.59
CA ALA A 11 11.61 -9.02 -15.92
C ALA A 11 11.12 -7.73 -16.61
N ALA A 12 10.87 -6.66 -15.84
CA ALA A 12 10.33 -5.43 -16.35
C ALA A 12 11.34 -4.66 -17.21
N ARG A 13 10.83 -3.98 -18.25
CA ARG A 13 11.62 -3.02 -19.03
C ARG A 13 11.84 -1.71 -18.28
N HIS A 14 10.83 -1.30 -17.51
CA HIS A 14 10.85 -0.12 -16.65
C HIS A 14 10.25 -0.49 -15.30
N LEU A 15 10.91 -0.08 -14.21
CA LEU A 15 10.54 -0.39 -12.84
C LEU A 15 10.32 0.89 -12.03
N ILE A 16 9.11 1.02 -11.49
CA ILE A 16 8.73 2.07 -10.55
C ILE A 16 8.46 1.40 -9.21
N VAL A 17 9.12 1.87 -8.15
CA VAL A 17 8.95 1.36 -6.78
C VAL A 17 8.26 2.42 -5.93
N SER A 18 7.07 2.12 -5.43
CA SER A 18 6.45 2.89 -4.35
C SER A 18 6.92 2.36 -3.00
N CYS A 19 7.30 3.24 -2.08
CA CYS A 19 7.74 2.85 -0.74
C CYS A 19 7.06 3.68 0.36
N GLU A 20 6.91 3.06 1.53
CA GLU A 20 6.41 3.70 2.74
C GLU A 20 7.46 4.62 3.39
N GLU A 21 8.73 4.25 3.27
CA GLU A 21 9.85 4.96 3.87
C GLU A 21 10.98 5.14 2.84
N LEU A 22 11.58 6.32 2.87
CA LEU A 22 12.84 6.60 2.20
C LEU A 22 13.91 6.73 3.28
N VAL A 23 14.99 5.99 3.12
CA VAL A 23 16.13 5.98 4.02
C VAL A 23 17.39 6.41 3.30
N GLU A 24 18.39 6.85 4.05
CA GLU A 24 19.70 7.16 3.51
C GLU A 24 20.45 5.88 3.08
N GLU A 25 21.39 6.04 2.15
CA GLU A 25 22.14 4.92 1.58
C GLU A 25 22.89 4.10 2.67
N ASP A 26 23.45 4.79 3.67
CA ASP A 26 24.19 4.17 4.76
C ASP A 26 23.29 3.24 5.61
N GLU A 27 21.99 3.57 5.75
CA GLU A 27 21.04 2.72 6.47
C GLU A 27 20.76 1.42 5.70
N MET A 28 20.57 1.50 4.37
CA MET A 28 20.40 0.32 3.52
C MET A 28 21.64 -0.59 3.51
N ARG A 29 22.82 -0.05 3.85
CA ARG A 29 24.09 -0.79 3.90
C ARG A 29 24.33 -1.50 5.24
N LEU A 30 23.51 -1.25 6.26
CA LEU A 30 23.61 -1.94 7.56
C LEU A 30 23.28 -3.44 7.42
N GLU A 31 22.20 -3.76 6.71
CA GLU A 31 21.74 -5.14 6.47
C GLU A 31 21.59 -5.40 4.96
N PRO A 32 22.70 -5.43 4.20
CA PRO A 32 22.64 -5.45 2.74
C PRO A 32 22.03 -6.74 2.17
N GLY A 33 21.94 -7.80 2.97
CA GLY A 33 21.27 -9.05 2.60
C GLY A 33 19.74 -8.94 2.50
N GLU A 34 19.14 -7.92 3.13
CA GLU A 34 17.69 -7.67 3.07
C GLU A 34 17.28 -6.90 1.79
N ASN A 35 18.23 -6.27 1.09
CA ASN A 35 17.97 -5.51 -0.12
C ASN A 35 17.59 -6.42 -1.30
N GLN A 36 16.31 -6.43 -1.67
CA GLN A 36 15.79 -7.32 -2.72
C GLN A 36 16.01 -6.80 -4.16
N LEU A 37 16.05 -5.47 -4.33
CA LEU A 37 16.11 -4.80 -5.63
C LEU A 37 17.38 -3.95 -5.75
N PRO A 38 18.31 -4.29 -6.66
CA PRO A 38 19.46 -3.45 -6.98
C PRO A 38 19.04 -2.12 -7.64
N PHE A 39 19.73 -1.02 -7.30
CA PHE A 39 19.41 0.33 -7.79
C PHE A 39 19.37 0.44 -9.33
N PHE A 40 20.23 -0.30 -10.05
CA PHE A 40 20.31 -0.21 -11.51
C PHE A 40 19.13 -0.86 -12.23
N LEU A 41 18.26 -1.59 -11.51
CA LEU A 41 17.00 -2.09 -12.06
C LEU A 41 15.87 -1.07 -11.94
N VAL A 42 16.02 -0.03 -11.11
CA VAL A 42 14.93 0.88 -10.71
C VAL A 42 15.02 2.18 -11.51
N ASP A 43 13.97 2.52 -12.26
CA ASP A 43 13.89 3.77 -13.02
C ASP A 43 13.34 4.93 -12.16
N ALA A 44 12.45 4.64 -11.22
CA ALA A 44 11.85 5.64 -10.33
C ALA A 44 11.50 5.07 -8.96
N VAL A 45 11.71 5.90 -7.92
CA VAL A 45 11.26 5.65 -6.55
C VAL A 45 10.24 6.71 -6.18
N VAL A 46 9.09 6.30 -5.67
CA VAL A 46 7.99 7.16 -5.27
C VAL A 46 7.74 6.97 -3.78
N HIS A 47 7.99 8.01 -2.98
CA HIS A 47 7.63 7.99 -1.57
C HIS A 47 6.13 8.18 -1.43
N GLN A 48 5.42 7.09 -1.12
CA GLN A 48 3.98 7.09 -1.04
C GLN A 48 3.53 6.33 0.20
N PHE A 49 3.24 7.09 1.26
CA PHE A 49 2.64 6.55 2.47
C PHE A 49 1.29 5.91 2.17
N TYR A 50 1.02 4.79 2.84
CA TYR A 50 -0.16 3.97 2.63
C TYR A 50 -0.34 3.53 1.16
N GLY A 51 0.76 3.37 0.41
CA GLY A 51 0.72 3.10 -1.03
C GLY A 51 0.06 1.77 -1.41
N ALA A 52 0.07 0.79 -0.50
CA ALA A 52 -0.63 -0.49 -0.69
C ALA A 52 -2.09 -0.45 -0.21
N TYR A 53 -2.56 0.64 0.42
CA TYR A 53 -3.95 0.76 0.87
C TYR A 53 -4.92 0.54 -0.32
N PRO A 54 -6.00 -0.24 -0.15
CA PRO A 54 -6.57 -0.80 1.08
C PRO A 54 -6.04 -2.18 1.50
N THR A 55 -4.98 -2.68 0.85
CA THR A 55 -4.33 -3.95 1.19
C THR A 55 -3.23 -3.77 2.25
N ALA A 56 -2.69 -4.87 2.76
CA ALA A 56 -1.70 -4.83 3.83
C ALA A 56 -0.28 -4.54 3.31
N CYS A 57 0.48 -3.75 4.07
CA CYS A 57 1.93 -3.60 3.91
C CYS A 57 2.60 -4.10 5.19
N TYR A 58 3.27 -5.25 5.11
CA TYR A 58 3.82 -5.93 6.28
C TYR A 58 4.73 -4.99 7.11
N GLY A 59 4.52 -4.98 8.44
CA GLY A 59 5.25 -4.10 9.36
C GLY A 59 4.77 -2.65 9.39
N CYS A 60 4.01 -2.19 8.39
CA CYS A 60 3.48 -0.82 8.31
C CYS A 60 2.00 -0.75 8.72
N TYR A 61 1.15 -1.53 8.05
CA TYR A 61 -0.30 -1.58 8.29
C TYR A 61 -0.94 -2.87 7.76
N ASP A 62 -2.05 -3.26 8.39
CA ASP A 62 -2.93 -4.34 7.95
C ASP A 62 -3.89 -3.85 6.85
N TYR A 63 -4.59 -4.77 6.20
CA TYR A 63 -5.60 -4.40 5.22
C TYR A 63 -6.82 -3.74 5.90
N ASP A 64 -7.59 -2.97 5.14
CA ASP A 64 -8.82 -2.35 5.60
C ASP A 64 -10.05 -3.20 5.22
N PRO A 65 -10.56 -4.05 6.13
CA PRO A 65 -11.71 -4.90 5.85
C PRO A 65 -12.98 -4.09 5.55
N GLN A 66 -13.13 -2.91 6.15
CA GLN A 66 -14.33 -2.07 5.96
C GLN A 66 -14.34 -1.49 4.54
N PHE A 67 -13.19 -0.96 4.10
CA PHE A 67 -13.05 -0.42 2.76
C PHE A 67 -13.16 -1.51 1.69
N LEU A 68 -12.53 -2.68 1.89
CA LEU A 68 -12.61 -3.80 0.95
C LEU A 68 -14.04 -4.35 0.83
N LYS A 69 -14.81 -4.41 1.93
CA LYS A 69 -16.22 -4.80 1.90
C LYS A 69 -17.10 -3.76 1.20
N MET A 70 -16.85 -2.48 1.44
CA MET A 70 -17.52 -1.40 0.73
C MET A 70 -17.27 -1.56 -0.78
N TYR A 71 -16.01 -1.69 -1.19
CA TYR A 71 -15.65 -1.95 -2.59
C TYR A 71 -16.38 -3.18 -3.15
N GLN A 72 -16.32 -4.32 -2.45
CA GLN A 72 -16.99 -5.56 -2.89
C GLN A 72 -18.50 -5.37 -3.08
N ARG A 73 -19.16 -4.58 -2.21
CA ARG A 73 -20.59 -4.30 -2.33
C ARG A 73 -20.88 -3.40 -3.53
N LEU A 74 -20.13 -2.32 -3.69
CA LEU A 74 -20.37 -1.32 -4.74
C LEU A 74 -19.99 -1.84 -6.13
N ALA A 75 -18.95 -2.67 -6.23
CA ALA A 75 -18.47 -3.24 -7.49
C ALA A 75 -19.42 -4.28 -8.13
N LYS A 76 -20.49 -4.67 -7.43
CA LYS A 76 -21.49 -5.64 -7.96
C LYS A 76 -22.58 -5.00 -8.81
N ASP A 77 -22.64 -3.67 -8.86
CA ASP A 77 -23.63 -2.91 -9.62
C ASP A 77 -22.94 -1.77 -10.35
N ASP A 78 -23.19 -1.63 -11.65
CA ASP A 78 -22.45 -0.68 -12.50
C ASP A 78 -22.66 0.79 -12.08
N ALA A 79 -23.86 1.15 -11.63
CA ALA A 79 -24.16 2.52 -11.21
C ALA A 79 -23.49 2.85 -9.86
N LEU A 80 -23.49 1.89 -8.93
CA LEU A 80 -22.79 2.01 -7.65
C LEU A 80 -21.26 2.00 -7.84
N TYR A 81 -20.75 1.19 -8.76
CA TYR A 81 -19.33 1.15 -9.08
C TYR A 81 -18.86 2.45 -9.75
N ALA A 82 -19.65 3.01 -10.65
CA ALA A 82 -19.38 4.34 -11.22
C ALA A 82 -19.32 5.42 -10.14
N SER A 83 -20.20 5.35 -9.14
CA SER A 83 -20.17 6.26 -7.98
C SER A 83 -18.91 6.06 -7.14
N TYR A 84 -18.51 4.81 -6.88
CA TYR A 84 -17.25 4.48 -6.19
C TYR A 84 -16.03 5.06 -6.92
N LEU A 85 -15.94 4.88 -8.24
CA LEU A 85 -14.85 5.45 -9.04
C LEU A 85 -14.89 6.99 -9.01
N GLY A 86 -16.08 7.57 -9.10
CA GLY A 86 -16.26 9.02 -9.01
C GLY A 86 -15.78 9.61 -7.68
N GLU A 87 -15.97 8.91 -6.58
CA GLU A 87 -15.59 9.39 -5.23
C GLU A 87 -14.14 9.08 -4.87
N TYR A 88 -13.69 7.83 -5.04
CA TYR A 88 -12.41 7.35 -4.50
C TYR A 88 -11.27 7.33 -5.53
N VAL A 89 -11.54 7.56 -6.82
CA VAL A 89 -10.53 7.48 -7.88
C VAL A 89 -10.47 8.77 -8.71
N TYR A 90 -11.57 9.15 -9.36
CA TYR A 90 -11.62 10.32 -10.23
C TYR A 90 -11.91 11.61 -9.46
N GLY A 91 -12.47 11.51 -8.26
CA GLY A 91 -12.80 12.65 -7.39
C GLY A 91 -11.65 13.11 -6.50
N VAL A 92 -10.49 12.43 -6.56
CA VAL A 92 -9.28 12.76 -5.80
C VAL A 92 -8.14 13.08 -6.76
N ASP A 93 -7.36 14.11 -6.44
CA ASP A 93 -6.23 14.55 -7.28
C ASP A 93 -4.99 13.67 -7.09
N ASN A 94 -4.89 12.97 -5.96
CA ASN A 94 -3.74 12.14 -5.60
C ASN A 94 -4.09 11.17 -4.45
N HIS A 95 -3.15 10.26 -4.15
CA HIS A 95 -3.30 9.25 -3.10
C HIS A 95 -3.48 9.86 -1.70
N GLN A 96 -2.85 10.99 -1.41
CA GLN A 96 -3.02 11.64 -0.10
C GLN A 96 -4.47 12.10 0.10
N GLN A 97 -5.12 12.62 -0.94
CA GLN A 97 -6.54 12.98 -0.85
C GLN A 97 -7.45 11.76 -0.64
N LEU A 98 -7.13 10.60 -1.24
CA LEU A 98 -7.81 9.33 -0.92
C LEU A 98 -7.63 8.98 0.57
N CYS A 99 -6.41 9.05 1.09
CA CYS A 99 -6.13 8.80 2.51
C CYS A 99 -6.87 9.78 3.44
N ASP A 100 -6.96 11.06 3.05
CA ASP A 100 -7.70 12.07 3.82
C ASP A 100 -9.21 11.82 3.80
N LEU A 101 -9.76 11.35 2.68
CA LEU A 101 -11.15 10.94 2.53
C LEU A 101 -11.50 9.71 3.40
N VAL A 102 -10.62 8.71 3.44
CA VAL A 102 -10.74 7.54 4.32
C VAL A 102 -10.68 7.96 5.80
N GLY A 103 -9.83 8.94 6.11
CA GLY A 103 -9.73 9.56 7.41
C GLY A 103 -8.68 8.94 8.33
N ARG A 104 -8.03 9.81 9.11
CA ARG A 104 -6.90 9.45 9.98
C ARG A 104 -7.24 8.39 11.03
N GLU A 105 -8.45 8.42 11.59
CA GLU A 105 -8.86 7.44 12.62
C GLU A 105 -8.85 6.02 12.03
N GLN A 106 -9.37 5.86 10.82
CA GLN A 106 -9.41 4.57 10.15
C GLN A 106 -8.00 4.08 9.79
N LEU A 107 -7.17 4.96 9.23
CA LEU A 107 -5.76 4.65 8.92
C LEU A 107 -4.93 4.30 10.16
N GLN A 108 -5.20 4.93 11.31
CA GLN A 108 -4.56 4.57 12.58
C GLN A 108 -5.02 3.20 13.09
N ARG A 109 -6.30 2.85 12.91
CA ARG A 109 -6.86 1.58 13.36
C ARG A 109 -6.22 0.37 12.68
N ILE A 110 -5.82 0.52 11.42
CA ILE A 110 -5.14 -0.54 10.65
C ILE A 110 -3.62 -0.53 10.81
N ARG A 111 -3.03 0.42 11.56
CA ARG A 111 -1.58 0.49 11.70
C ARG A 111 -1.04 -0.77 12.38
N ALA A 112 0.07 -1.29 11.87
CA ALA A 112 0.74 -2.42 12.49
C ALA A 112 1.29 -2.04 13.86
N VAL A 113 1.18 -2.96 14.82
CA VAL A 113 1.75 -2.79 16.16
C VAL A 113 2.97 -3.69 16.29
N ASN A 114 4.06 -3.15 16.83
CA ASN A 114 5.26 -3.93 17.16
C ASN A 114 5.06 -4.65 18.52
N PRO A 115 5.42 -5.94 18.66
CA PRO A 115 6.14 -6.81 17.72
C PRO A 115 5.26 -7.63 16.77
N GLN A 116 3.93 -7.44 16.78
CA GLN A 116 3.02 -8.31 16.05
C GLN A 116 3.12 -8.17 14.52
N GLY A 117 3.48 -6.99 14.01
CA GLY A 117 3.60 -6.73 12.56
C GLY A 117 2.27 -6.58 11.81
N TYR A 118 1.15 -6.59 12.53
CA TYR A 118 -0.22 -6.37 12.03
C TYR A 118 -1.06 -5.61 13.07
N ALA A 119 -2.27 -5.18 12.68
CA ALA A 119 -3.19 -4.45 13.57
C ALA A 119 -3.88 -5.39 14.58
N ALA A 120 -3.66 -5.17 15.87
CA ALA A 120 -4.31 -5.92 16.94
C ALA A 120 -5.77 -5.49 17.11
N GLY A 121 -6.68 -6.46 17.31
CA GLY A 121 -8.10 -6.16 17.61
C GLY A 121 -8.94 -5.68 16.42
N LEU A 122 -8.41 -5.73 15.19
CA LEU A 122 -9.17 -5.37 13.98
C LEU A 122 -10.32 -6.36 13.74
N ASP A 123 -11.55 -5.85 13.58
CA ASP A 123 -12.68 -6.67 13.17
C ASP A 123 -12.58 -7.00 11.68
N ARG A 124 -12.23 -8.25 11.40
CA ARG A 124 -12.02 -8.79 10.04
C ARG A 124 -13.23 -9.58 9.54
N ARG A 125 -14.26 -9.76 10.39
CA ARG A 125 -15.49 -10.46 10.02
C ARG A 125 -16.37 -9.58 9.19
#